data_AF-A0A8T7GUR8-F1
#
_entry.id   AF-A0A8T7GUR8-F1
#
_cell.length_a   1.000
_cell.length_b   1.000
_cell.length_c   1.000
_cell.angle_alpha   90.00
_cell.angle_beta   90.00
_cell.angle_gamma   90.00
#
_symmetry.space_group_name_H-M   'P 1'
#
loop_
_entity.id
_entity.type
_entity.pdbx_description
1 polymer ?
#
loop_
_entity_poly.entity_id
_entity_poly.type
_entity_poly.pdbx_seq_one_letter_code
_entity_poly.pdbx_strand_id
1 'polypeptide(L)'
;MWRRGLKRKARIPKELRDITRKLVEHLEDVKAVVLFGSRARGDWLPWSDYDLLVIAGYSEPYLERIKKILDLLADTKLPVEPHPYTPREALEMLHQGNPIIVDAIEEGIPLHKTTWYDKLLEEYQELRRRGLKRTKTTIKLPRGPRQT
;
A
#
# COMPACT_ATOMS: atom_id res chain seq x y z
N MET A 1 -24.46 6.78 5.33
CA MET A 1 -24.53 7.51 4.04
C MET A 1 -23.28 8.38 3.93
N TRP A 2 -22.16 7.85 3.42
CA TRP A 2 -20.90 8.62 3.30
C TRP A 2 -20.80 9.20 1.90
N ARG A 3 -20.59 10.52 1.86
CA ARG A 3 -20.68 11.40 0.70
C ARG A 3 -19.58 11.06 -0.31
N ARG A 4 -19.98 10.71 -1.54
CA ARG A 4 -19.13 10.80 -2.74
C ARG A 4 -18.91 12.29 -3.05
N GLY A 5 -18.09 12.97 -2.26
CA GLY A 5 -17.56 14.28 -2.63
C GLY A 5 -16.58 14.09 -3.79
N LEU A 6 -16.70 14.90 -4.84
CA LEU A 6 -15.77 14.99 -5.96
C LEU A 6 -14.32 14.88 -5.46
N LYS A 7 -13.71 13.71 -5.61
CA LYS A 7 -12.31 13.49 -5.22
C LYS A 7 -11.46 14.33 -6.18
N ARG A 8 -10.85 15.41 -5.68
CA ARG A 8 -9.71 16.02 -6.38
C ARG A 8 -8.70 14.89 -6.57
N LYS A 9 -8.43 14.49 -7.82
CA LYS A 9 -7.34 13.56 -8.13
C LYS A 9 -6.11 14.07 -7.37
N ALA A 10 -5.55 13.24 -6.49
CA ALA A 10 -4.37 13.64 -5.76
C ALA A 10 -3.31 14.07 -6.77
N ARG A 11 -2.86 15.34 -6.68
CA ARG A 11 -1.82 15.84 -7.58
C ARG A 11 -0.53 15.20 -7.12
N ILE A 12 -0.13 14.12 -7.78
CA ILE A 12 1.13 13.42 -7.52
C ILE A 12 2.26 14.41 -7.76
N PRO A 13 3.00 14.84 -6.72
CA PRO A 13 4.14 15.74 -6.88
C PRO A 13 5.22 15.09 -7.73
N LYS A 14 6.04 15.91 -8.40
CA LYS A 14 7.17 15.39 -9.17
C LYS A 14 8.15 14.65 -8.25
N GLU A 15 8.38 15.17 -7.04
CA GLU A 15 9.27 14.54 -6.07
C GLU A 15 8.84 13.11 -5.74
N LEU A 16 7.53 12.82 -5.68
CA LEU A 16 7.04 11.47 -5.37
C LEU A 16 7.37 10.47 -6.48
N ARG A 17 7.43 10.92 -7.73
CA ARG A 17 7.91 10.09 -8.86
C ARG A 17 9.40 9.82 -8.76
N ASP A 18 10.18 10.82 -8.35
CA ASP A 18 11.61 10.68 -8.16
C ASP A 18 11.93 9.72 -7.00
N ILE A 19 11.18 9.80 -5.91
CA ILE A 19 11.21 8.82 -4.79
C ILE A 19 10.90 7.42 -5.31
N THR A 20 9.81 7.27 -6.05
CA THR A 20 9.42 5.95 -6.61
C THR A 20 10.52 5.37 -7.48
N ARG A 21 11.13 6.19 -8.35
CA ARG A 21 12.25 5.77 -9.20
C ARG A 21 13.45 5.32 -8.37
N LYS A 22 13.87 6.10 -7.37
CA LYS A 22 14.97 5.73 -6.46
C LYS A 22 14.72 4.40 -5.77
N LEU A 23 13.50 4.18 -5.26
CA LEU A 23 13.12 2.93 -4.61
C LEU A 23 13.23 1.75 -5.58
N VAL A 24 12.74 1.89 -6.81
CA VAL A 24 12.82 0.83 -7.83
C VAL A 24 14.27 0.55 -8.25
N GLU A 25 15.14 1.57 -8.28
CA GLU A 25 16.54 1.42 -8.67
C GLU A 25 17.42 0.78 -7.58
N HIS A 26 17.12 1.02 -6.30
CA HIS A 26 17.99 0.63 -5.17
C HIS A 26 17.45 -0.56 -4.35
N LEU A 27 16.17 -0.91 -4.51
CA LEU A 27 15.58 -2.07 -3.86
C LEU A 27 15.52 -3.24 -4.81
N GLU A 28 15.71 -4.44 -4.27
CA GLU A 28 15.66 -5.66 -5.04
C GLU A 28 14.21 -6.12 -5.23
N ASP A 29 13.89 -6.59 -6.44
CA ASP A 29 12.63 -7.24 -6.77
C ASP A 29 11.36 -6.45 -6.38
N VAL A 30 11.34 -5.14 -6.63
CA VAL A 30 10.19 -4.29 -6.34
C VAL A 30 8.98 -4.72 -7.17
N LYS A 31 7.92 -5.17 -6.50
CA LYS A 31 6.66 -5.59 -7.11
C LYS A 31 5.67 -4.45 -7.24
N ALA A 32 5.62 -3.57 -6.25
CA ALA A 32 4.70 -2.44 -6.23
C ALA A 32 5.20 -1.32 -5.31
N VAL A 33 4.92 -0.08 -5.70
CA VAL A 33 4.97 1.10 -4.85
C VAL A 33 3.63 1.80 -4.97
N VAL A 34 2.89 1.89 -3.86
CA VAL A 34 1.52 2.41 -3.85
C VAL A 34 1.43 3.51 -2.81
N LEU A 35 1.04 4.71 -3.26
CA LEU A 35 0.64 5.78 -2.34
C LEU A 35 -0.74 5.46 -1.78
N PHE A 36 -0.88 5.42 -0.46
CA PHE A 36 -2.18 5.21 0.17
C PHE A 36 -2.45 6.27 1.25
N GLY A 37 -3.43 6.00 2.12
CA GLY A 37 -3.76 6.90 3.22
C GLY A 37 -4.42 8.21 2.80
N SER A 38 -4.28 9.23 3.64
CA SER A 38 -5.00 10.49 3.48
C SER A 38 -4.64 11.23 2.18
N ARG A 39 -3.36 11.16 1.79
CA ARG A 39 -2.82 11.72 0.54
C ARG A 39 -3.42 11.06 -0.70
N ALA A 40 -3.71 9.76 -0.65
CA ALA A 40 -4.41 9.08 -1.74
C ALA A 40 -5.92 9.37 -1.74
N ARG A 41 -6.55 9.44 -0.56
CA ARG A 41 -8.00 9.67 -0.40
C ARG A 41 -8.46 11.07 -0.77
N GLY A 42 -7.62 12.09 -0.58
CA GLY A 42 -7.99 13.49 -0.84
C GLY A 42 -8.37 14.31 0.40
N ASP A 43 -8.27 13.72 1.59
CA ASP A 43 -8.61 14.31 2.89
C ASP A 43 -7.37 14.70 3.72
N TRP A 44 -6.21 14.82 3.06
CA TRP A 44 -4.94 15.17 3.70
C TRP A 44 -4.91 16.62 4.20
N LEU A 45 -4.16 16.84 5.28
CA LEU A 45 -3.81 18.14 5.81
C LEU A 45 -2.41 18.55 5.27
N PRO A 46 -2.04 19.85 5.32
CA PRO A 46 -0.73 20.30 4.82
C PRO A 46 0.47 19.54 5.41
N TRP A 47 0.36 19.11 6.67
CA TRP A 47 1.36 18.37 7.43
C TRP A 47 1.22 16.84 7.34
N SER A 48 0.30 16.30 6.55
CA SER A 48 0.14 14.86 6.42
C SER A 48 1.31 14.22 5.68
N ASP A 49 1.79 13.09 6.17
CA ASP A 49 2.84 12.31 5.53
C ASP A 49 2.35 11.61 4.25
N TYR A 50 3.29 11.15 3.43
CA TYR A 50 3.02 10.32 2.25
C TYR A 50 3.21 8.85 2.62
N ASP A 51 2.09 8.18 2.90
CA ASP A 51 2.07 6.74 3.21
C ASP A 51 2.38 5.93 1.95
N LEU A 52 3.53 5.25 1.92
CA LEU A 52 3.97 4.45 0.78
C LEU A 52 4.02 2.98 1.16
N LEU A 53 3.12 2.19 0.58
CA LEU A 53 3.24 0.74 0.59
C LEU A 53 4.31 0.35 -0.42
N VAL A 54 5.38 -0.29 0.05
CA VAL A 54 6.49 -0.76 -0.79
C VAL A 54 6.54 -2.28 -0.69
N ILE A 55 6.19 -2.96 -1.78
CA ILE A 55 6.27 -4.41 -1.88
C ILE A 55 7.52 -4.77 -2.66
N ALA A 56 8.51 -5.37 -2.01
CA ALA A 56 9.79 -5.72 -2.62
C ALA A 56 10.41 -6.97 -1.99
N GLY A 57 11.46 -7.51 -2.60
CA GLY A 57 12.25 -8.59 -2.02
C GLY A 57 13.07 -8.06 -0.85
N TYR A 58 12.67 -8.40 0.38
CA TYR A 58 13.42 -8.06 1.59
C TYR A 58 13.86 -9.32 2.30
N SER A 59 15.11 -9.32 2.75
CA SER A 59 15.68 -10.35 3.64
C SER A 59 15.81 -9.86 5.08
N GLU A 60 15.83 -8.54 5.25
CA GLU A 60 16.09 -7.85 6.50
C GLU A 60 14.83 -7.82 7.41
N PRO A 61 14.97 -7.57 8.72
CA PRO A 61 13.83 -7.33 9.61
C PRO A 61 13.08 -6.04 9.27
N TYR A 62 11.80 -5.95 9.62
CA TYR A 62 10.90 -4.83 9.26
C TYR A 62 11.47 -3.43 9.60
N LEU A 63 12.03 -3.25 10.80
CA LEU A 63 12.61 -1.96 11.21
C LEU A 63 13.85 -1.58 10.40
N GLU A 64 14.68 -2.55 10.01
CA GLU A 64 15.84 -2.31 9.15
C GLU A 64 15.41 -1.96 7.72
N ARG A 65 14.30 -2.52 7.24
CA ARG A 65 13.71 -2.13 5.93
C ARG A 65 13.24 -0.67 5.94
N ILE A 66 12.57 -0.23 7.01
CA ILE A 66 12.20 1.18 7.21
C ILE A 66 13.47 2.03 7.24
N LYS A 67 14.45 1.61 8.04
CA LYS A 67 15.86 2.03 8.07
C LYS A 67 16.36 2.45 6.69
N LYS A 68 16.55 1.41 5.89
CA LYS A 68 17.07 1.43 4.52
C LYS A 68 16.28 2.37 3.60
N ILE A 69 14.95 2.33 3.65
CA ILE A 69 14.13 3.21 2.81
C ILE A 69 14.29 4.67 3.22
N LEU A 70 14.23 4.99 4.51
CA LEU A 70 14.39 6.37 4.97
C LEU A 70 15.79 6.91 4.64
N ASP A 71 16.83 6.09 4.79
CA ASP A 71 18.20 6.45 4.41
C ASP A 71 18.32 6.73 2.90
N LEU A 72 17.68 5.92 2.04
CA LEU A 72 17.60 6.15 0.59
C LEU A 72 16.85 7.44 0.22
N LEU A 73 15.97 7.91 1.11
CA LEU A 73 15.15 9.10 0.91
C LEU A 73 15.64 10.32 1.72
N ALA A 74 16.80 10.23 2.37
CA ALA A 74 17.31 11.27 3.26
C ALA A 74 17.52 12.64 2.58
N ASP A 75 17.76 12.65 1.27
CA ASP A 75 17.90 13.87 0.46
C ASP A 75 16.56 14.43 -0.05
N THR A 76 15.45 13.76 0.27
CA THR A 76 14.11 14.15 -0.17
C THR A 76 13.41 14.99 0.89
N LYS A 77 12.77 16.09 0.47
CA LYS A 77 12.03 17.00 1.35
C LYS A 77 10.61 16.56 1.66
N LEU A 78 10.10 15.50 1.01
CA LEU A 78 8.77 15.01 1.27
C LEU A 78 8.78 14.15 2.53
N PRO A 79 7.85 14.38 3.47
CA PRO A 79 7.72 13.51 4.62
C PRO A 79 7.05 12.21 4.17
N VAL A 80 7.83 11.12 4.15
CA VAL A 80 7.38 9.80 3.68
C VAL A 80 7.29 8.85 4.86
N GLU A 81 6.17 8.15 4.97
CA GLU A 81 5.99 7.03 5.89
C GLU A 81 6.02 5.72 5.10
N PRO A 82 7.15 4.98 5.09
CA PRO A 82 7.26 3.74 4.34
C PRO A 82 6.64 2.56 5.10
N HIS A 83 5.88 1.76 4.38
CA HIS A 83 5.34 0.48 4.82
C HIS A 83 5.94 -0.65 3.97
N PRO A 84 7.15 -1.14 4.32
CA PRO A 84 7.86 -2.15 3.54
C PRO A 84 7.39 -3.57 3.86
N TYR A 85 6.85 -4.25 2.86
CA TYR A 85 6.46 -5.65 2.98
C TYR A 85 7.04 -6.51 1.86
N THR A 86 7.26 -7.77 2.15
CA THR A 86 7.55 -8.77 1.13
C THR A 86 6.27 -9.15 0.38
N PRO A 87 6.38 -9.68 -0.86
CA PRO A 87 5.24 -10.24 -1.58
C PRO A 87 4.43 -11.24 -0.75
N ARG A 88 5.12 -12.06 0.06
CA ARG A 88 4.51 -13.04 0.95
C ARG A 88 3.73 -12.38 2.09
N GLU A 89 4.35 -11.45 2.81
CA GLU A 89 3.67 -10.72 3.90
C GLU A 89 2.46 -9.96 3.38
N ALA A 90 2.53 -9.35 2.19
CA ALA A 90 1.41 -8.65 1.59
C ALA A 90 0.21 -9.57 1.30
N LEU A 91 0.46 -10.79 0.82
CA LEU A 91 -0.59 -11.81 0.61
C LEU A 91 -1.18 -12.29 1.95
N GLU A 92 -0.33 -12.58 2.94
CA GLU A 92 -0.76 -13.01 4.27
C GLU A 92 -1.60 -11.91 4.94
N MET A 93 -1.18 -10.65 4.86
CA MET A 93 -1.93 -9.48 5.33
C MET A 93 -3.29 -9.37 4.65
N LEU A 94 -3.36 -9.63 3.35
CA LEU A 94 -4.61 -9.58 2.60
C LEU A 94 -5.57 -10.67 3.08
N HIS A 95 -5.07 -11.89 3.26
CA HIS A 95 -5.83 -13.02 3.81
C HIS A 95 -6.24 -12.84 5.26
N GLN A 96 -5.49 -12.04 6.03
CA GLN A 96 -5.83 -11.65 7.40
C GLN A 96 -6.74 -10.41 7.47
N GLY A 97 -7.04 -9.77 6.33
CA GLY A 97 -7.86 -8.57 6.30
C GLY A 97 -7.17 -7.38 6.96
N ASN A 98 -5.85 -7.29 6.86
CA ASN A 98 -5.10 -6.17 7.42
C ASN A 98 -5.56 -4.86 6.74
N PRO A 99 -5.95 -3.82 7.51
CA PRO A 99 -6.41 -2.55 6.94
C PRO A 99 -5.40 -1.88 6.02
N ILE A 100 -4.09 -1.99 6.28
CA ILE A 100 -3.05 -1.33 5.48
C ILE A 100 -3.10 -1.81 4.03
N ILE A 101 -3.09 -3.13 3.82
CA ILE A 101 -3.09 -3.70 2.46
C ILE A 101 -4.44 -3.49 1.77
N VAL A 102 -5.54 -3.57 2.52
CA VAL A 102 -6.89 -3.35 1.98
C VAL A 102 -7.06 -1.89 1.56
N ASP A 103 -6.67 -0.93 2.39
CA ASP A 103 -6.75 0.49 2.10
C ASP A 103 -5.83 0.86 0.92
N ALA A 104 -4.61 0.29 0.87
CA ALA A 104 -3.71 0.49 -0.25
C ALA A 104 -4.25 -0.08 -1.57
N ILE A 105 -4.97 -1.21 -1.54
CA ILE A 105 -5.61 -1.80 -2.73
C ILE A 105 -6.87 -1.02 -3.14
N GLU A 106 -7.72 -0.62 -2.19
CA GLU A 106 -9.01 0.03 -2.47
C GLU A 106 -8.88 1.51 -2.84
N GLU A 107 -8.00 2.22 -2.14
CA GLU A 107 -7.91 3.68 -2.16
C GLU A 107 -6.56 4.17 -2.67
N GLY A 108 -5.57 3.29 -2.74
CA GLY A 108 -4.22 3.65 -3.13
C GLY A 108 -4.08 4.00 -4.61
N ILE A 109 -3.03 4.76 -4.89
CA ILE A 109 -2.60 5.18 -6.23
C ILE A 109 -1.29 4.44 -6.53
N PRO A 110 -1.29 3.45 -7.43
CA PRO A 110 -0.08 2.75 -7.83
C PRO A 110 0.87 3.73 -8.53
N LEU A 111 2.06 3.91 -7.97
CA LEU A 111 3.13 4.72 -8.54
C LEU A 111 4.07 3.85 -9.38
N HIS A 112 4.29 2.61 -8.95
CA HIS A 112 4.96 1.55 -9.67
C HIS A 112 4.22 0.24 -9.43
N LYS A 113 4.05 -0.59 -10.47
CA LYS A 113 3.47 -1.92 -10.34
C LYS A 113 4.02 -2.88 -11.38
N THR A 114 4.10 -4.15 -10.99
CA THR A 114 4.43 -5.28 -11.86
C THR A 114 3.20 -6.18 -12.04
N THR A 115 3.31 -7.19 -12.91
CA THR A 115 2.27 -8.21 -13.10
C THR A 115 1.93 -8.98 -11.81
N TRP A 116 2.85 -9.00 -10.84
CA TRP A 116 2.58 -9.59 -9.53
C TRP A 116 1.51 -8.82 -8.77
N TYR A 117 1.52 -7.48 -8.84
CA TYR A 117 0.53 -6.65 -8.16
C TYR A 117 -0.87 -6.84 -8.76
N ASP A 118 -0.96 -7.07 -10.07
CA ASP A 118 -2.26 -7.36 -10.70
C ASP A 118 -2.86 -8.67 -10.15
N LYS A 119 -2.05 -9.70 -9.89
CA LYS A 119 -2.51 -10.94 -9.23
C LYS A 119 -2.99 -10.70 -7.79
N LEU A 120 -2.34 -9.80 -7.05
CA LEU A 120 -2.79 -9.40 -5.72
C LEU A 120 -4.19 -8.74 -5.76
N LEU A 121 -4.43 -7.90 -6.78
CA LEU A 121 -5.75 -7.28 -6.98
C LEU A 121 -6.82 -8.32 -7.33
N GLU A 122 -6.49 -9.32 -8.15
CA GLU A 122 -7.38 -10.45 -8.47
C GLU A 122 -7.75 -11.25 -7.22
N GLU A 123 -6.78 -11.56 -6.36
CA GLU A 123 -7.00 -12.25 -5.09
C GLU A 123 -7.93 -11.43 -4.16
N TYR A 124 -7.69 -10.12 -4.05
CA TYR A 124 -8.56 -9.24 -3.27
C TYR A 124 -9.99 -9.21 -3.84
N GLN A 125 -10.16 -9.15 -5.17
CA GLN A 125 -11.47 -9.20 -5.82
C GLN A 125 -12.21 -10.50 -5.49
N GLU A 126 -11.51 -11.63 -5.47
CA GLU A 126 -12.09 -12.93 -5.12
C GLU A 126 -12.52 -12.97 -3.64
N LEU A 127 -11.69 -12.49 -2.71
CA LEU A 127 -12.06 -12.36 -1.30
C LEU A 127 -13.29 -11.47 -1.11
N ARG A 128 -13.37 -10.39 -1.89
CA ARG A 128 -14.53 -9.50 -1.91
C ARG A 128 -15.80 -10.19 -2.43
N ARG A 129 -15.70 -11.00 -3.49
CA ARG A 129 -16.83 -11.84 -3.97
C ARG A 129 -17.27 -12.85 -2.91
N ARG A 130 -16.33 -13.46 -2.20
CA ARG A 130 -16.60 -14.42 -1.11
C ARG A 130 -17.24 -13.78 0.13
N GLY A 131 -17.25 -12.46 0.21
CA GLY A 131 -17.96 -11.72 1.25
C GLY A 131 -17.06 -10.93 2.21
N LEU A 132 -15.83 -10.58 1.81
CA LEU A 132 -15.04 -9.59 2.54
C LEU A 132 -15.85 -8.30 2.66
N LYS A 133 -16.12 -7.90 3.91
CA LYS A 133 -16.89 -6.69 4.23
C LYS A 133 -16.08 -5.78 5.14
N ARG A 134 -15.82 -4.57 4.66
CA ARG A 134 -15.29 -3.48 5.47
C ARG A 134 -16.38 -3.00 6.43
N THR A 135 -16.12 -3.10 7.73
CA THR A 135 -16.94 -2.47 8.77
C THR A 135 -16.25 -1.18 9.23
N LYS A 136 -16.90 -0.35 10.06
CA LYS A 136 -16.39 0.97 10.48
C LYS A 136 -14.94 0.98 10.99
N THR A 137 -14.47 -0.13 11.58
CA THR A 137 -13.15 -0.21 12.22
C THR A 137 -12.42 -1.52 11.92
N THR A 138 -13.03 -2.46 11.19
CA THR A 138 -12.51 -3.83 11.05
C THR A 138 -12.83 -4.41 9.69
N ILE A 139 -11.91 -5.18 9.12
CA ILE A 139 -12.16 -5.96 7.92
C ILE A 139 -12.71 -7.32 8.36
N LYS A 140 -13.94 -7.65 7.97
CA LYS A 140 -14.49 -8.99 8.16
C LYS A 140 -14.13 -9.83 6.95
N LEU A 141 -13.31 -10.85 7.17
CA LEU A 141 -12.99 -11.85 6.16
C LEU A 141 -14.18 -12.77 5.91
N PRO A 142 -14.32 -13.31 4.69
CA PRO A 142 -15.24 -14.41 4.43
C PRO A 142 -14.85 -15.62 5.27
N ARG A 143 -15.83 -16.38 5.75
CA ARG A 143 -15.54 -17.64 6.45
C ARG A 143 -14.85 -18.59 5.46
N GLY A 144 -13.63 -19.02 5.78
CA GLY A 144 -12.97 -20.10 5.06
C GLY A 144 -13.81 -21.40 5.15
N PRO A 145 -13.58 -22.37 4.25
CA PRO A 145 -14.19 -23.68 4.42
C PRO A 145 -13.85 -24.21 5.81
N ARG A 146 -14.84 -24.79 6.51
CA ARG A 146 -14.55 -25.53 7.75
C ARG A 146 -13.56 -26.61 7.36
N GLN A 147 -12.34 -26.55 7.88
CA GLN A 147 -11.47 -27.72 7.88
C GLN A 147 -12.15 -28.72 8.81
N THR A 148 -12.80 -29.70 8.21
CA THR A 148 -13.34 -30.90 8.87
C THR A 148 -12.23 -31.87 9.16
#